data_AF-A0A1J5HM51-F1
#
_entry.id   AF-A0A1J5HM51-F1
#
_cell.length_a   1.000
_cell.length_b   1.000
_cell.length_c   1.000
_cell.angle_alpha   90.00
_cell.angle_beta   90.00
_cell.angle_gamma   90.00
#
_symmetry.space_group_name_H-M   'P 1'
#
loop_
_entity.id
_entity.type
_entity.pdbx_description
1 polymer ?
#
loop_
_entity_poly.entity_id
_entity_poly.type
_entity_poly.pdbx_seq_one_letter_code
_entity_poly.pdbx_strand_id
1 'polypeptide(L)'
;MIEDQISLVLTDLNKLKFQIKEIKKEIKTEGKIDSEDYEAVKTAYKDLKSQVKDMEEDWERQLMRDESYLKLLKMREEKDEEIAKANAKLFELIGKLPPKPFEMDMESEDGNILIQIAPEMRIYLNGKEEKKRT
;
A
#
# COMPACT_ATOMS: atom_id res chain seq x y z
N MET A 1 44.41 39.93 -25.56
CA MET A 1 43.05 40.27 -26.02
C MET A 1 42.05 39.65 -25.05
N ILE A 2 40.78 40.08 -25.04
CA ILE A 2 39.77 39.50 -24.13
C ILE A 2 39.57 38.01 -24.43
N GLU A 3 39.72 37.58 -25.69
CA GLU A 3 39.62 36.17 -26.08
C GLU A 3 40.69 35.29 -25.41
N ASP A 4 41.91 35.80 -25.20
CA ASP A 4 42.99 35.05 -24.54
C ASP A 4 42.64 34.79 -23.06
N GLN A 5 42.06 35.79 -22.39
CA GLN A 5 41.63 35.67 -20.99
C GLN A 5 40.46 34.67 -20.86
N ILE A 6 39.50 34.70 -21.79
CA ILE A 6 38.40 33.73 -21.85
C ILE A 6 38.93 32.31 -22.05
N SER A 7 39.89 32.13 -22.97
CA SER A 7 40.50 30.83 -23.26
C SER A 7 41.24 30.25 -22.05
N LEU A 8 41.91 31.10 -21.28
CA LEU A 8 42.61 30.72 -20.06
C LEU A 8 41.61 30.26 -18.98
N VAL A 9 40.54 31.04 -18.75
CA VAL A 9 39.47 30.69 -17.81
C VAL A 9 38.77 29.38 -18.19
N LEU A 10 38.49 29.15 -19.48
CA LEU A 10 37.88 27.89 -19.94
C LEU A 10 38.79 26.68 -19.70
N THR A 11 40.10 26.85 -19.86
CA THR A 11 41.09 25.80 -19.60
C THR A 11 41.13 25.46 -18.11
N ASP A 12 41.14 26.48 -17.24
CA ASP A 12 41.10 26.29 -15.79
C ASP A 12 39.79 25.64 -15.34
N LEU A 13 38.66 26.04 -15.93
CA LEU A 13 37.35 25.46 -15.64
C LEU A 13 37.29 23.97 -16.03
N ASN A 14 37.88 23.60 -17.17
CA ASN A 14 38.00 22.20 -17.57
C ASN A 14 38.91 21.40 -16.63
N LYS A 15 40.01 21.99 -16.17
CA LYS A 15 40.90 21.37 -15.17
C LYS A 15 40.19 21.13 -13.84
N LEU A 16 39.46 22.13 -13.34
CA LEU A 16 38.66 22.01 -12.12
C LEU A 16 37.57 20.94 -12.25
N LYS A 17 36.88 20.87 -13.40
CA LYS A 17 35.90 19.81 -13.68
C LYS A 17 36.53 18.42 -13.65
N PHE A 18 37.75 18.27 -14.16
CA PHE A 18 38.49 17.00 -14.09
C PHE A 18 38.85 16.66 -12.64
N GLN A 19 39.39 17.61 -11.88
CA GLN A 19 39.73 17.40 -10.47
C GLN A 19 38.51 17.00 -9.63
N ILE A 20 37.36 17.64 -9.84
CA ILE A 20 36.10 17.27 -9.18
C ILE A 20 35.69 15.82 -9.50
N LYS A 21 35.94 15.35 -10.74
CA LYS A 21 35.63 13.96 -11.10
C LYS A 21 36.53 12.97 -10.35
N GLU A 22 37.81 13.27 -10.21
CA GLU A 22 38.75 12.42 -9.45
C GLU A 22 38.41 12.43 -7.96
N ILE A 23 38.17 13.59 -7.36
CA ILE A 23 37.74 13.72 -5.95
C ILE A 23 36.47 12.91 -5.68
N LYS A 24 35.49 12.92 -6.60
CA LYS A 24 34.28 12.10 -6.45
C LYS A 24 34.56 10.59 -6.45
N LYS A 25 35.56 10.13 -7.21
CA LYS A 25 35.97 8.71 -7.20
C LYS A 25 36.67 8.36 -5.89
N GLU A 26 37.50 9.25 -5.39
CA GLU A 26 38.20 9.09 -4.10
C GLU A 26 37.18 9.03 -2.95
N ILE A 27 36.25 9.99 -2.87
CA ILE A 27 35.14 9.99 -1.88
C ILE A 27 34.36 8.67 -1.93
N LYS A 28 34.07 8.17 -3.13
CA LYS A 28 33.35 6.89 -3.28
C LYS A 28 34.18 5.70 -2.81
N THR A 29 35.50 5.79 -2.89
CA THR A 29 36.40 4.70 -2.47
C THR A 29 36.62 4.75 -0.96
N GLU A 30 36.93 5.92 -0.40
CA GLU A 30 37.10 6.12 1.05
C GLU A 30 35.79 5.97 1.82
N GLY A 31 34.65 6.36 1.22
CA GLY A 31 33.34 6.24 1.84
C GLY A 31 32.74 4.83 1.78
N LYS A 32 33.43 3.84 1.19
CA LYS A 32 33.01 2.45 1.28
C LYS A 32 33.32 1.94 2.68
N ILE A 33 32.29 1.53 3.38
CA ILE A 33 32.44 0.77 4.63
C ILE A 33 32.65 -0.68 4.24
N ASP A 34 33.90 -1.13 4.27
CA ASP A 34 34.32 -2.50 3.97
C ASP A 34 35.03 -3.17 5.16
N SER A 35 34.86 -2.61 6.36
CA SER A 35 35.39 -3.24 7.57
C SER A 35 34.74 -4.61 7.80
N GLU A 36 35.56 -5.55 8.27
CA GLU A 36 35.13 -6.91 8.57
C GLU A 36 33.98 -6.93 9.58
N ASP A 37 34.04 -6.05 10.60
CA ASP A 37 32.99 -5.88 11.59
C ASP A 37 31.65 -5.45 10.97
N TYR A 38 31.67 -4.57 9.97
CA TYR A 38 30.44 -4.11 9.31
C TYR A 38 29.80 -5.23 8.47
N GLU A 39 30.60 -5.97 7.70
CA GLU A 39 30.08 -7.11 6.92
C GLU A 39 29.62 -8.26 7.83
N ALA A 40 30.28 -8.47 8.97
CA ALA A 40 29.83 -9.42 9.99
C ALA A 40 28.46 -9.01 10.58
N VAL A 41 28.30 -7.75 10.98
CA VAL A 41 27.01 -7.22 11.48
C VAL A 41 25.92 -7.30 10.41
N LYS A 42 26.24 -6.96 9.16
CA LYS A 42 25.30 -7.04 8.03
C LYS A 42 24.87 -8.46 7.74
N THR A 43 25.76 -9.44 7.89
CA THR A 43 25.44 -10.86 7.76
C THR A 43 24.56 -11.33 8.90
N ALA A 44 24.94 -11.03 10.15
CA ALA A 44 24.14 -11.36 11.33
C ALA A 44 22.72 -10.75 11.25
N TYR A 45 22.59 -9.53 10.74
CA TYR A 45 21.29 -8.90 10.51
C TYR A 45 20.44 -9.66 9.47
N LYS A 46 21.03 -10.10 8.37
CA LYS A 46 20.33 -10.90 7.36
C LYS A 46 19.87 -12.24 7.93
N ASP A 47 20.73 -12.90 8.68
CA ASP A 47 20.42 -14.19 9.30
C ASP A 47 19.29 -14.04 10.33
N LEU A 48 19.35 -13.00 11.18
CA LEU A 48 18.29 -12.69 12.12
C LEU A 48 16.97 -12.39 11.42
N LYS A 49 17.00 -11.61 10.32
CA LYS A 49 15.81 -11.33 9.52
C LYS A 49 15.20 -12.61 8.94
N SER A 50 16.04 -13.55 8.49
CA SER A 50 15.55 -14.85 8.00
C SER A 50 14.90 -15.65 9.13
N GLN A 51 15.55 -15.73 10.30
CA GLN A 51 15.03 -16.47 11.45
C GLN A 51 13.69 -15.92 11.94
N VAL A 52 13.53 -14.58 11.98
CA VAL A 52 12.25 -13.96 12.32
C VAL A 52 11.17 -14.35 11.32
N LYS A 53 11.47 -14.32 10.02
CA LYS A 53 10.51 -14.72 8.98
C LYS A 53 10.11 -16.19 9.10
N ASP A 54 11.06 -17.08 9.36
CA ASP A 54 10.79 -18.50 9.53
C ASP A 54 9.89 -18.75 10.76
N MET A 55 10.09 -17.98 11.83
CA MET A 55 9.25 -18.04 13.04
C MET A 55 7.84 -17.50 12.79
N GLU A 56 7.71 -16.39 12.04
CA GLU A 56 6.41 -15.84 11.62
C GLU A 56 5.64 -16.89 10.80
N GLU A 57 6.28 -17.52 9.81
CA GLU A 57 5.65 -18.56 8.99
C GLU A 57 5.22 -19.77 9.81
N ASP A 58 6.02 -20.19 10.80
CA ASP A 58 5.64 -21.29 11.68
C ASP A 58 4.43 -20.92 12.55
N TRP A 59 4.40 -19.71 13.11
CA TRP A 59 3.28 -19.23 13.90
C TRP A 59 2.00 -19.07 13.08
N GLU A 60 2.09 -18.59 11.83
CA GLU A 60 0.96 -18.55 10.91
C GLU A 60 0.42 -19.96 10.64
N ARG A 61 1.29 -20.95 10.45
CA ARG A 61 0.88 -22.35 10.28
C ARG A 61 0.20 -22.90 11.53
N GLN A 62 0.69 -22.56 12.71
CA GLN A 62 0.07 -22.95 13.98
C GLN A 62 -1.31 -22.29 14.13
N LEU A 63 -1.43 -21.00 13.82
CA LEU A 63 -2.69 -20.27 13.86
C LEU A 63 -3.73 -20.87 12.91
N MET A 64 -3.32 -21.27 11.71
CA MET A 64 -4.20 -21.95 10.74
C MET A 64 -4.62 -23.36 11.18
N ARG A 65 -3.97 -23.95 12.18
CA ARG A 65 -4.37 -25.21 12.81
C ARG A 65 -5.22 -25.00 14.07
N ASP A 66 -5.27 -23.78 14.59
CA ASP A 66 -6.08 -23.45 15.76
C ASP A 66 -7.57 -23.52 15.39
N GLU A 67 -8.29 -24.39 16.08
CA GLU A 67 -9.72 -24.62 15.89
C GLU A 67 -10.54 -23.35 16.15
N SER A 68 -10.12 -22.53 17.12
CA SER A 68 -10.79 -21.28 17.45
C SER A 68 -10.71 -20.27 16.30
N TYR A 69 -9.53 -20.16 15.68
CA TYR A 69 -9.30 -19.27 14.53
C TYR A 69 -10.05 -19.77 13.29
N LEU A 70 -10.01 -21.08 13.01
CA LEU A 70 -10.76 -21.67 11.91
C LEU A 70 -12.28 -21.49 12.06
N LYS A 71 -12.79 -21.55 13.30
CA LYS A 71 -14.20 -21.24 13.58
C LYS A 71 -14.55 -19.80 13.23
N LEU A 72 -13.70 -18.85 13.59
CA LEU A 72 -13.90 -17.44 13.25
C LEU A 72 -13.88 -17.21 11.74
N LEU A 73 -12.97 -17.87 11.02
CA LEU A 73 -12.93 -17.80 9.55
C LEU A 73 -14.21 -18.32 8.91
N LYS A 74 -14.73 -19.45 9.37
CA LYS A 74 -16.01 -19.99 8.88
C LYS A 74 -17.17 -19.06 9.18
N MET A 75 -17.24 -18.51 10.41
CA MET A 75 -18.27 -17.54 10.76
C MET A 75 -18.19 -16.28 9.87
N ARG A 76 -16.98 -15.83 9.53
CA ARG A 76 -16.79 -14.72 8.59
C ARG A 76 -17.32 -15.07 7.20
N GLU A 77 -16.96 -16.24 6.68
CA GLU A 77 -17.41 -16.71 5.36
C GLU A 77 -18.94 -16.83 5.27
N GLU A 78 -19.57 -17.40 6.29
CA GLU A 78 -21.04 -17.47 6.40
C GLU A 78 -21.67 -16.06 6.39
N LYS A 79 -21.09 -15.10 7.11
CA LYS A 79 -21.56 -13.71 7.14
C LYS A 79 -21.33 -12.99 5.81
N ASP A 80 -20.20 -13.21 5.16
CA ASP A 80 -19.91 -12.67 3.83
C ASP A 80 -20.93 -13.17 2.79
N GLU A 81 -21.33 -14.44 2.86
CA GLU A 81 -22.41 -14.99 2.02
C GLU A 81 -23.78 -14.39 2.34
N GLU A 82 -24.12 -14.21 3.62
CA GLU A 82 -25.36 -13.56 4.04
C GLU A 82 -25.45 -12.13 3.49
N ILE A 83 -24.34 -11.37 3.57
CA ILE A 83 -24.23 -10.03 3.00
C ILE A 83 -24.40 -10.08 1.47
N ALA A 84 -23.76 -11.02 0.78
CA ALA A 84 -23.91 -11.15 -0.67
C ALA A 84 -25.37 -11.44 -1.08
N LYS A 85 -26.05 -12.33 -0.35
CA LYS A 85 -27.48 -12.64 -0.56
C LYS A 85 -28.37 -11.42 -0.27
N ALA A 86 -28.09 -10.67 0.80
CA ALA A 86 -28.82 -9.46 1.14
C ALA A 86 -28.62 -8.35 0.09
N ASN A 87 -27.39 -8.15 -0.37
CA ASN A 87 -27.06 -7.20 -1.43
C ASN A 87 -27.76 -7.57 -2.75
N ALA A 88 -27.76 -8.85 -3.14
CA ALA A 88 -28.48 -9.29 -4.33
C ALA A 88 -29.98 -8.96 -4.26
N LYS A 89 -30.61 -9.24 -3.12
CA LYS A 89 -32.03 -8.87 -2.87
C LYS A 89 -32.23 -7.35 -2.88
N LEU A 90 -31.32 -6.58 -2.29
CA LEU A 90 -31.38 -5.12 -2.31
C LEU A 90 -31.35 -4.59 -3.74
N PHE A 91 -30.42 -5.07 -4.58
CA PHE A 91 -30.34 -4.67 -5.98
C PHE A 91 -31.57 -5.10 -6.79
N GLU A 92 -32.17 -6.27 -6.53
CA GLU A 92 -33.45 -6.65 -7.15
C GLU A 92 -34.59 -5.70 -6.77
N LEU A 93 -34.67 -5.29 -5.51
CA LEU A 93 -35.69 -4.35 -5.04
C LEU A 93 -35.48 -2.96 -5.63
N ILE A 94 -34.23 -2.51 -5.74
CA ILE A 94 -33.87 -1.25 -6.41
C ILE A 94 -34.26 -1.31 -7.89
N GLY A 95 -34.05 -2.44 -8.56
CA GLY A 95 -34.48 -2.63 -9.96
C GLY A 95 -36.00 -2.53 -10.18
N LYS A 96 -36.80 -2.67 -9.13
CA LYS A 96 -38.27 -2.49 -9.15
C LYS A 96 -38.72 -1.08 -8.77
N LEU A 97 -37.81 -0.21 -8.29
CA LEU A 97 -38.15 1.16 -7.93
C LEU A 97 -38.46 2.00 -9.17
N PRO A 98 -39.40 2.97 -9.07
CA PRO A 98 -39.65 3.91 -10.15
C PRO A 98 -38.40 4.77 -10.42
N PRO A 99 -38.21 5.30 -11.65
CA PRO A 99 -37.01 6.05 -12.06
C PRO A 99 -36.89 7.45 -11.41
N LYS A 100 -37.56 7.69 -10.28
CA LYS A 100 -37.50 8.96 -9.54
C LYS A 100 -36.55 8.82 -8.36
N PRO A 101 -35.79 9.87 -8.01
CA PRO A 101 -34.90 9.84 -6.86
C PRO A 101 -35.68 9.55 -5.58
N PHE A 102 -35.14 8.64 -4.76
CA PHE A 102 -35.72 8.22 -3.49
C PHE A 102 -34.72 8.45 -2.37
N GLU A 103 -35.14 9.13 -1.30
CA GLU A 103 -34.35 9.38 -0.10
C GLU A 103 -35.03 8.70 1.09
N MET A 104 -34.26 7.98 1.88
CA MET A 104 -34.72 7.34 3.11
C MET A 104 -33.70 7.57 4.22
N ASP A 105 -34.18 8.04 5.36
CA ASP A 105 -33.41 8.13 6.61
C ASP A 105 -33.78 6.93 7.48
N MET A 106 -32.77 6.21 7.95
CA MET A 106 -32.94 5.03 8.80
C MET A 106 -32.00 5.11 9.99
N GLU A 107 -32.55 4.99 11.20
CA GLU A 107 -31.76 4.89 12.42
C GLU A 107 -31.23 3.46 12.57
N SER A 108 -29.91 3.32 12.74
CA SER A 108 -29.24 2.06 13.07
C SER A 108 -28.51 2.18 14.41
N GLU A 109 -28.09 1.06 14.99
CA GLU A 109 -27.34 1.02 16.27
C GLU A 109 -26.02 1.81 16.23
N ASP A 110 -25.43 2.01 15.04
CA ASP A 110 -24.20 2.79 14.80
C ASP A 110 -24.45 4.25 14.35
N GLY A 111 -25.72 4.71 14.34
CA GLY A 111 -26.12 6.07 13.94
C GLY A 111 -27.03 6.13 12.70
N ASN A 112 -27.40 7.34 12.30
CA ASN A 112 -28.35 7.57 11.18
C ASN A 112 -27.69 7.28 9.83
N ILE A 113 -28.36 6.47 9.01
CA ILE A 113 -27.94 6.10 7.67
C ILE A 113 -28.86 6.79 6.66
N LEU A 114 -28.28 7.73 5.90
CA LEU A 114 -28.97 8.37 4.78
C LEU A 114 -28.78 7.52 3.50
N ILE A 115 -29.88 7.03 2.95
CA ILE A 115 -29.89 6.26 1.70
C ILE A 115 -30.46 7.13 0.59
N GLN A 116 -29.64 7.46 -0.41
CA GLN A 116 -30.05 8.21 -1.61
C GLN A 116 -29.92 7.30 -2.85
N ILE A 117 -31.04 7.06 -3.54
CA ILE A 117 -31.08 6.25 -4.76
C ILE A 117 -31.36 7.18 -5.95
N ALA A 118 -30.40 7.34 -6.85
CA ALA A 118 -30.53 8.12 -8.08
C ALA A 118 -30.94 7.23 -9.29
N PRO A 119 -31.53 7.79 -10.37
CA PRO A 119 -32.00 7.04 -11.53
C PRO A 119 -30.88 6.28 -12.29
N GLU A 120 -29.63 6.70 -12.13
CA GLU A 120 -28.44 5.96 -12.57
C GLU A 120 -27.96 5.11 -11.39
N MET A 121 -28.12 3.78 -11.48
CA MET A 121 -27.85 2.76 -10.44
C MET A 121 -26.48 2.90 -9.72
N ARG A 122 -26.30 3.90 -8.86
CA ARG A 122 -25.13 4.11 -7.99
C ARG A 122 -25.61 4.19 -6.56
N ILE A 123 -25.18 3.24 -5.73
CA ILE A 123 -25.49 3.20 -4.30
C ILE A 123 -24.37 3.93 -3.57
N TYR A 124 -24.74 4.89 -2.72
CA TYR A 124 -23.83 5.55 -1.80
C TYR A 124 -24.22 5.16 -0.37
N LEU A 125 -23.28 4.56 0.37
CA LEU A 125 -23.43 4.28 1.80
C LEU A 125 -22.48 5.21 2.54
N ASN A 126 -23.01 6.11 3.38
CA ASN A 126 -22.24 7.12 4.12
C ASN A 126 -21.25 7.92 3.22
N GLY A 127 -21.66 8.26 1.99
CA GLY A 127 -20.86 9.05 1.05
C GLY A 127 -19.78 8.28 0.27
N LYS A 128 -19.67 6.96 0.41
CA LYS A 128 -18.78 6.12 -0.41
C LYS A 128 -19.57 5.32 -1.45
N GLU A 129 -19.10 5.32 -2.70
CA GLU A 129 -19.71 4.60 -3.82
C GLU A 129 -19.46 3.09 -3.68
N GLU A 130 -20.52 2.31 -3.47
CA GLU A 130 -20.51 0.85 -3.55
C GLU A 130 -20.70 0.44 -5.02
N LYS A 131 -19.60 0.25 -5.75
CA LYS A 131 -19.67 -0.30 -7.11
C LYS A 131 -19.92 -1.80 -7.04
N LYS A 132 -20.91 -2.27 -7.81
CA LYS A 132 -21.17 -3.69 -8.11
C LYS A 132 -19.84 -4.40 -8.38
N ARG A 133 -19.37 -5.23 -7.44
CA ARG A 133 -18.28 -6.17 -7.72
C ARG A 133 -18.86 -7.24 -8.65
N THR A 134 -18.58 -7.11 -9.94
CA THR A 134 -18.66 -8.22 -10.93
C THR A 134 -17.72 -9.34 -10.54
#